data_AF-W8B9K3-F1
#
_entry.id   AF-W8B9K3-F1
#
_cell.length_a   1.000
_cell.length_b   1.000
_cell.length_c   1.000
_cell.angle_alpha   90.00
_cell.angle_beta   90.00
_cell.angle_gamma   90.00
#
_symmetry.space_group_name_H-M   'P 1'
#
loop_
_entity.id
_entity.type
_entity.pdbx_description
1 polymer ?
#
loop_
_entity_poly.entity_id
_entity_poly.type
_entity_poly.pdbx_seq_one_letter_code
_entity_poly.pdbx_strand_id
1 'polypeptide(L)'
;MGHPSISSSHVDNTASLPNGEEELKKRTSFEKKSENGKDVASIADCTIVGEAPPSTNPLKKIGLYEPVYHVNLEDYTRTFKGDKVFGIEFKAPLKWDKVIQIFLVHIVSIVCLFTFPVERLSIYTTLWAFFMGGVAGFGVTAGAHRFWTHRSFKANVPLRSILMICFSVAGQNTLYDWVRDHRVHHKYSETDADPHNSNRGFFFAHVGWLMMLKHPEVLRRGRQLDMSDVMNDPVVQFHQKYFIPLKILLCFVLPTMVPVYFWGEELHLAFITQCLFRYVCSLNFTWSVNSAAHMYGTRPYDNRIRPTENIYVSIIAMGEGWHNYHHVFPWDYKAAELGNYVGNFTTMILDTFHRIGWAWDMKEPSKDLVRRVIEKYGDGTHPSNDKTTDAPSVGHFHYSEVPDPEFEASDAESSSTESTKLDENENLKKKAQT
;
A
#
# COMPACT_ATOMS: atom_id res chain seq x y z
N MET A 1 -33.52 -34.90 -36.28
CA MET A 1 -32.52 -34.21 -35.43
C MET A 1 -31.81 -35.30 -34.66
N GLY A 2 -30.72 -35.78 -35.25
CA GLY A 2 -29.95 -36.93 -34.76
C GLY A 2 -28.54 -36.49 -34.37
N HIS A 3 -27.95 -37.27 -33.46
CA HIS A 3 -26.51 -37.48 -33.40
C HIS A 3 -25.94 -37.70 -34.82
N PRO A 4 -24.68 -37.35 -35.02
CA PRO A 4 -23.73 -38.44 -35.23
C PRO A 4 -22.35 -38.19 -34.63
N SER A 5 -21.75 -39.28 -34.17
CA SER A 5 -20.33 -39.53 -34.25
C SER A 5 -20.09 -40.68 -35.23
N ILE A 6 -18.84 -40.79 -35.70
CA ILE A 6 -18.19 -41.87 -36.46
C ILE A 6 -18.05 -41.62 -37.98
N SER A 7 -16.80 -41.43 -38.43
CA SER A 7 -16.22 -42.27 -39.49
C SER A 7 -14.70 -42.27 -39.43
N SER A 8 -14.14 -43.48 -39.38
CA SER A 8 -12.75 -43.89 -39.54
C SER A 8 -12.37 -44.15 -41.00
N SER A 9 -11.10 -43.95 -41.36
CA SER A 9 -10.29 -44.76 -42.32
C SER A 9 -8.87 -44.15 -42.36
N HIS A 10 -7.75 -44.82 -42.02
CA HIS A 10 -7.03 -45.91 -42.72
C HIS A 10 -6.74 -45.54 -44.20
N VAL A 11 -5.54 -45.66 -44.79
CA VAL A 11 -4.34 -46.46 -44.50
C VAL A 11 -3.19 -46.04 -45.44
N ASP A 12 -1.95 -46.16 -44.93
CA ASP A 12 -0.61 -46.47 -45.52
C ASP A 12 -0.11 -45.91 -46.87
N ASN A 13 1.15 -45.43 -46.92
CA ASN A 13 2.31 -46.31 -47.18
C ASN A 13 3.68 -45.57 -47.24
N THR A 14 4.59 -46.03 -46.37
CA THR A 14 6.01 -46.42 -46.58
C THR A 14 7.00 -45.62 -47.45
N ALA A 15 8.11 -45.28 -46.77
CA ALA A 15 9.52 -45.57 -47.09
C ALA A 15 10.30 -44.70 -48.10
N SER A 16 11.36 -44.04 -47.61
CA SER A 16 12.77 -44.41 -47.89
C SER A 16 13.77 -43.39 -47.30
N LEU A 17 14.70 -43.86 -46.46
CA LEU A 17 15.99 -43.23 -46.13
C LEU A 17 16.98 -43.43 -47.31
N PRO A 18 18.07 -42.65 -47.43
CA PRO A 18 19.33 -43.09 -46.81
C PRO A 18 20.23 -41.98 -46.21
N ASN A 19 21.16 -42.49 -45.40
CA ASN A 19 22.26 -41.92 -44.62
C ASN A 19 23.24 -40.96 -45.33
N GLY A 20 23.99 -40.21 -44.51
CA GLY A 20 25.33 -39.70 -44.84
C GLY A 20 25.94 -38.83 -43.73
N GLU A 21 26.71 -39.42 -42.81
CA GLU A 21 27.65 -38.75 -41.90
C GLU A 21 29.03 -38.51 -42.56
N GLU A 22 29.83 -37.66 -41.91
CA GLU A 22 31.26 -37.32 -42.09
C GLU A 22 31.62 -36.12 -42.99
N GLU A 23 32.13 -35.03 -42.39
CA GLU A 23 33.59 -34.79 -42.35
C GLU A 23 34.00 -33.59 -41.47
N LEU A 24 34.94 -33.83 -40.55
CA LEU A 24 35.79 -32.86 -39.87
C LEU A 24 36.75 -32.16 -40.85
N LYS A 25 36.95 -30.84 -40.71
CA LYS A 25 38.28 -30.14 -40.66
C LYS A 25 38.15 -28.64 -40.90
N LYS A 26 38.52 -27.83 -39.90
CA LYS A 26 39.71 -26.95 -39.95
C LYS A 26 39.95 -26.27 -38.61
N ARG A 27 41.06 -26.70 -37.98
CA ARG A 27 41.78 -26.02 -36.91
C ARG A 27 42.58 -24.82 -37.46
N THR A 28 43.14 -24.05 -36.53
CA THR A 28 44.29 -23.13 -36.62
C THR A 28 43.89 -21.72 -37.07
N SER A 29 44.31 -20.61 -36.44
CA SER A 29 45.53 -20.33 -35.69
C SER A 29 45.48 -18.90 -35.13
N PHE A 30 46.02 -18.68 -33.92
CA PHE A 30 47.09 -17.70 -33.58
C PHE A 30 46.93 -17.11 -32.17
N GLU A 31 47.70 -17.67 -31.23
CA GLU A 31 48.31 -16.93 -30.12
C GLU A 31 49.60 -16.23 -30.61
N LYS A 32 49.83 -15.01 -30.12
CA LYS A 32 51.16 -14.38 -29.91
C LYS A 32 50.94 -13.19 -28.95
N LYS A 33 51.33 -13.28 -27.68
CA LYS A 33 52.64 -12.97 -27.06
C LYS A 33 53.02 -11.47 -27.01
N SER A 34 53.18 -10.97 -25.77
CA SER A 34 54.41 -10.37 -25.18
C SER A 34 54.32 -8.92 -24.67
N GLU A 35 54.47 -8.81 -23.33
CA GLU A 35 55.38 -7.94 -22.53
C GLU A 35 55.52 -6.42 -22.82
N ASN A 36 55.27 -5.56 -21.83
CA ASN A 36 56.28 -5.00 -20.88
C ASN A 36 55.78 -3.74 -20.11
N GLY A 37 56.16 -3.61 -18.84
CA GLY A 37 56.77 -2.36 -18.32
C GLY A 37 55.97 -1.39 -17.43
N LYS A 38 56.15 -1.55 -16.10
CA LYS A 38 56.43 -0.55 -15.01
C LYS A 38 55.55 0.69 -14.75
N ASP A 39 55.07 0.73 -13.49
CA ASP A 39 54.97 1.82 -12.49
C ASP A 39 54.65 3.27 -12.90
N VAL A 40 53.59 3.86 -12.31
CA VAL A 40 53.61 5.08 -11.44
C VAL A 40 52.19 5.32 -10.85
N ALA A 41 52.18 5.88 -9.64
CA ALA A 41 51.09 6.14 -8.70
C ALA A 41 49.91 7.03 -9.14
N SER A 42 48.90 7.07 -8.25
CA SER A 42 47.99 8.19 -7.93
C SER A 42 46.56 8.16 -8.50
N ILE A 43 45.62 7.77 -7.62
CA ILE A 43 44.31 8.36 -7.29
C ILE A 43 43.38 8.84 -8.44
N ALA A 44 42.13 8.38 -8.31
CA ALA A 44 40.88 8.78 -8.98
C ALA A 44 40.55 8.06 -10.29
N ASP A 45 39.65 7.08 -10.21
CA ASP A 45 38.34 7.20 -10.89
C ASP A 45 37.41 6.04 -10.51
N CYS A 46 36.20 6.41 -10.09
CA CYS A 46 35.07 5.50 -9.93
C CYS A 46 34.41 5.39 -11.30
N THR A 47 34.45 4.22 -11.94
CA THR A 47 33.63 3.97 -13.13
C THR A 47 33.04 2.56 -13.08
N ILE A 48 31.70 2.56 -13.15
CA ILE A 48 30.78 1.43 -13.32
C ILE A 48 31.12 0.67 -14.60
N VAL A 49 31.20 -0.66 -14.58
CA VAL A 49 30.62 -1.52 -15.64
C VAL A 49 30.23 -2.90 -15.09
N GLY A 50 28.97 -3.26 -15.30
CA GLY A 50 28.43 -4.59 -15.10
C GLY A 50 26.98 -4.62 -15.56
N GLU A 51 26.71 -4.28 -16.82
CA GLU A 51 25.39 -4.43 -17.42
C GLU A 51 25.06 -5.93 -17.55
N ALA A 52 24.04 -6.38 -16.80
CA ALA A 52 23.31 -7.60 -17.14
C ALA A 52 22.49 -7.36 -18.42
N PRO A 53 22.30 -8.36 -19.29
CA PRO A 53 21.57 -8.18 -20.54
C PRO A 53 20.12 -7.76 -20.26
N PRO A 54 19.52 -6.90 -21.10
CA PRO A 54 18.17 -6.43 -20.87
C PRO A 54 17.20 -7.60 -20.96
N SER A 55 16.51 -7.92 -19.86
CA SER A 55 15.36 -8.81 -19.91
C SER A 55 14.33 -8.20 -20.86
N THR A 56 13.96 -8.91 -21.92
CA THR A 56 12.87 -8.47 -22.81
C THR A 56 11.54 -8.59 -22.07
N ASN A 57 11.19 -7.54 -21.31
CA ASN A 57 9.98 -7.50 -20.47
C ASN A 57 8.72 -7.28 -21.35
N PRO A 58 7.70 -8.15 -21.26
CA PRO A 58 6.44 -8.02 -21.99
C PRO A 58 5.73 -6.67 -21.83
N LEU A 59 5.85 -6.00 -20.67
CA LEU A 59 5.14 -4.74 -20.38
C LEU A 59 5.60 -3.57 -21.26
N LYS A 60 6.90 -3.52 -21.57
CA LYS A 60 7.49 -2.49 -22.45
C LYS A 60 7.03 -2.63 -23.90
N LYS A 61 6.63 -3.84 -24.31
CA LYS A 61 6.14 -4.15 -25.66
C LYS A 61 4.74 -3.58 -25.92
N ILE A 62 3.98 -3.24 -24.87
CA ILE A 62 2.58 -2.79 -24.93
C ILE A 62 2.44 -1.30 -24.51
N GLY A 63 3.55 -0.62 -24.20
CA GLY A 63 3.54 0.82 -23.88
C GLY A 63 3.06 1.19 -22.47
N LEU A 64 3.02 0.22 -21.55
CA LEU A 64 2.67 0.44 -20.13
C LEU A 64 3.86 1.03 -19.35
N TYR A 65 3.56 1.83 -18.32
CA TYR A 65 4.58 2.34 -17.39
C TYR A 65 5.07 1.19 -16.50
N GLU A 66 6.39 1.03 -16.47
CA GLU A 66 7.07 0.05 -15.63
C GLU A 66 7.63 0.74 -14.39
N PRO A 67 7.19 0.37 -13.17
CA PRO A 67 7.80 0.83 -11.94
C PRO A 67 9.26 0.35 -11.90
N VAL A 68 10.21 1.28 -12.04
CA VAL A 68 11.64 0.96 -12.04
C VAL A 68 12.08 0.61 -10.61
N TYR A 69 12.01 -0.67 -10.25
CA TYR A 69 12.53 -1.16 -8.97
C TYR A 69 13.29 -2.47 -9.13
N HIS A 70 14.35 -2.47 -9.95
CA HIS A 70 15.34 -3.55 -9.94
C HIS A 70 16.34 -3.31 -8.81
N VAL A 71 15.88 -3.50 -7.57
CA VAL A 71 16.80 -3.58 -6.43
C VAL A 71 17.39 -5.00 -6.43
N ASN A 72 18.71 -5.15 -6.54
CA ASN A 72 19.32 -6.44 -6.23
C ASN A 72 19.11 -6.72 -4.73
N LEU A 73 18.30 -7.74 -4.39
CA LEU A 73 17.92 -8.00 -3.00
C LEU A 73 19.11 -8.48 -2.16
N GLU A 74 20.03 -9.23 -2.77
CA GLU A 74 21.23 -9.72 -2.09
C GLU A 74 22.14 -8.55 -1.74
N ASP A 75 22.41 -7.67 -2.71
CA ASP A 75 23.19 -6.45 -2.48
C ASP A 75 22.52 -5.51 -1.49
N TYR A 76 21.20 -5.32 -1.62
CA TYR A 76 20.42 -4.51 -0.69
C TYR A 76 20.53 -5.05 0.73
N THR A 77 20.35 -6.36 0.92
CA THR A 77 20.45 -7.00 2.24
C THR A 77 21.86 -6.89 2.80
N ARG A 78 22.88 -7.10 1.97
CA ARG A 78 24.29 -7.00 2.37
C ARG A 78 24.69 -5.58 2.80
N THR A 79 24.12 -4.57 2.15
CA THR A 79 24.39 -3.15 2.41
C THR A 79 23.43 -2.54 3.44
N PHE A 80 22.39 -3.27 3.86
CA PHE A 80 21.42 -2.84 4.86
C PHE A 80 22.05 -2.82 6.26
N LYS A 81 22.77 -1.74 6.56
CA LYS A 81 23.41 -1.50 7.85
C LYS A 81 22.98 -0.14 8.36
N GLY A 82 22.36 -0.11 9.54
CA GLY A 82 21.83 1.15 10.05
C GLY A 82 22.91 2.17 10.41
N ASP A 83 22.48 3.42 10.48
CA ASP A 83 23.37 4.54 10.72
C ASP A 83 23.66 4.71 12.22
N LYS A 84 24.82 5.29 12.53
CA LYS A 84 25.16 5.76 13.87
C LYS A 84 25.21 7.28 13.89
N VAL A 85 24.28 7.90 14.62
CA VAL A 85 24.10 9.35 14.63
C VAL A 85 24.09 9.84 16.07
N PHE A 86 25.01 10.76 16.42
CA PHE A 86 25.14 11.31 17.78
C PHE A 86 25.20 10.24 18.90
N GLY A 87 25.82 9.08 18.61
CA GLY A 87 25.91 7.96 19.56
C GLY A 87 24.69 7.03 19.61
N ILE A 88 23.61 7.34 18.87
CA ILE A 88 22.43 6.49 18.72
C ILE A 88 22.65 5.55 17.53
N GLU A 89 22.45 4.25 17.75
CA GLU A 89 22.54 3.22 16.71
C GLU A 89 21.15 2.90 16.17
N PHE A 90 20.94 3.15 14.88
CA PHE A 90 19.71 2.81 14.18
C PHE A 90 19.81 1.40 13.59
N LYS A 91 18.70 0.67 13.56
CA LYS A 91 18.65 -0.67 12.95
C LYS A 91 18.58 -0.65 11.42
N ALA A 92 18.21 0.49 10.83
CA ALA A 92 18.02 0.67 9.39
C ALA A 92 18.70 1.97 8.93
N PRO A 93 19.24 2.01 7.69
CA PRO A 93 19.80 3.24 7.12
C PRO A 93 18.75 4.34 7.03
N LEU A 94 19.13 5.58 7.37
CA LEU A 94 18.25 6.73 7.32
C LEU A 94 18.17 7.32 5.91
N LYS A 95 16.99 7.79 5.53
CA LYS A 95 16.76 8.58 4.33
C LYS A 95 16.83 10.05 4.71
N TRP A 96 18.04 10.62 4.72
CA TRP A 96 18.25 12.00 5.19
C TRP A 96 17.43 13.04 4.43
N ASP A 97 17.18 12.85 3.14
CA ASP A 97 16.27 13.71 2.37
C ASP A 97 14.85 13.70 2.95
N LYS A 98 14.34 12.53 3.35
CA LYS A 98 13.01 12.37 3.96
C LYS A 98 12.98 12.85 5.40
N VAL A 99 14.02 12.56 6.19
CA VAL A 99 14.17 13.09 7.55
C VAL A 99 14.06 14.61 7.53
N ILE A 100 14.86 15.27 6.68
CA ILE A 100 14.88 16.74 6.58
C ILE A 100 13.54 17.27 6.03
N GLN A 101 13.00 16.70 4.94
CA GLN A 101 11.73 17.16 4.36
C GLN A 101 10.56 17.06 5.35
N ILE A 102 10.41 15.91 6.01
CA ILE A 102 9.34 15.68 6.98
C ILE A 102 9.54 16.58 8.20
N PHE A 103 10.77 16.69 8.73
CA PHE A 103 11.05 17.58 9.84
C PHE A 103 10.72 19.04 9.51
N LEU A 104 11.22 19.55 8.38
CA LEU A 104 11.00 20.94 7.99
C LEU A 104 9.52 21.26 7.75
N VAL A 105 8.77 20.42 7.04
CA VAL A 105 7.35 20.71 6.78
C VAL A 105 6.53 20.77 8.08
N HIS A 106 6.84 19.92 9.06
CA HIS A 106 6.15 19.92 10.35
C HIS A 106 6.58 21.11 11.22
N ILE A 107 7.87 21.41 11.30
CA ILE A 107 8.36 22.57 12.07
C ILE A 107 7.84 23.87 11.47
N VAL A 108 7.87 24.04 10.14
CA VAL A 108 7.30 25.22 9.48
C VAL A 108 5.80 25.30 9.73
N SER A 109 5.07 24.19 9.69
CA SER A 109 3.64 24.17 10.03
C SER A 109 3.37 24.59 11.47
N ILE A 110 4.18 24.16 12.43
CA ILE A 110 4.06 24.57 13.83
C ILE A 110 4.37 26.06 14.00
N VAL A 111 5.43 26.57 13.37
CA VAL A 111 5.77 28.00 13.41
C VAL A 111 4.65 28.84 12.79
N CYS A 112 4.12 28.41 11.64
CA CYS A 112 2.95 29.04 11.03
C CYS A 112 1.76 29.02 11.98
N LEU A 113 1.47 27.91 12.68
CA LEU A 113 0.34 27.85 13.61
C LEU A 113 0.35 28.97 14.67
N PHE A 114 1.52 29.39 15.16
CA PHE A 114 1.65 30.47 16.14
C PHE A 114 1.69 31.88 15.53
N THR A 115 2.02 32.00 14.25
CA THR A 115 2.22 33.30 13.57
C THR A 115 1.13 33.61 12.53
N PHE A 116 0.24 32.66 12.28
CA PHE A 116 -0.76 32.72 11.21
C PHE A 116 -1.87 33.70 11.57
N PRO A 117 -2.10 34.75 10.73
CA PRO A 117 -3.10 35.77 11.01
C PRO A 117 -4.51 35.25 10.67
N VAL A 118 -5.04 34.40 11.53
CA VAL A 118 -6.33 33.71 11.35
C VAL A 118 -7.49 34.69 11.14
N GLU A 119 -7.40 35.90 11.70
CA GLU A 119 -8.39 36.96 11.55
C GLU A 119 -8.52 37.49 10.11
N ARG A 120 -7.50 37.28 9.27
CA ARG A 120 -7.51 37.64 7.84
C ARG A 120 -7.97 36.49 6.94
N LEU A 121 -8.03 35.27 7.48
CA LEU A 121 -8.39 34.09 6.69
C LEU A 121 -9.88 34.11 6.35
N SER A 122 -10.20 34.00 5.06
CA SER A 122 -11.57 33.85 4.62
C SER A 122 -12.17 32.54 5.13
N ILE A 123 -13.40 32.58 5.63
CA ILE A 123 -14.15 31.37 5.99
C ILE A 123 -14.28 30.41 4.79
N TYR A 124 -14.36 30.92 3.57
CA TYR A 124 -14.40 30.10 2.36
C TYR A 124 -13.09 29.33 2.15
N THR A 125 -11.94 29.90 2.49
CA THR A 125 -10.64 29.22 2.43
C THR A 125 -10.57 28.08 3.46
N THR A 126 -11.11 28.31 4.66
CA THR A 126 -11.22 27.28 5.69
C THR A 126 -12.11 26.12 5.23
N LEU A 127 -13.32 26.42 4.75
CA LEU A 127 -14.26 25.42 4.23
C LEU A 127 -13.67 24.66 3.03
N TRP A 128 -12.96 25.38 2.15
CA TRP A 128 -12.23 24.78 1.04
C TRP A 128 -11.13 23.82 1.50
N ALA A 129 -10.39 24.15 2.57
CA ALA A 129 -9.39 23.26 3.13
C ALA A 129 -10.00 21.95 3.64
N PHE A 130 -11.13 22.03 4.37
CA PHE A 130 -11.86 20.85 4.83
C PHE A 130 -12.41 20.03 3.66
N PHE A 131 -12.97 20.69 2.64
CA PHE A 131 -13.45 20.02 1.44
C PHE A 131 -12.30 19.27 0.73
N MET A 132 -11.17 19.94 0.47
CA MET A 132 -10.00 19.32 -0.17
C MET A 132 -9.34 18.25 0.70
N GLY A 133 -9.43 18.37 2.02
CA GLY A 133 -9.04 17.31 2.97
C GLY A 133 -9.94 16.08 2.85
N GLY A 134 -11.26 16.27 2.78
CA GLY A 134 -12.22 15.19 2.56
C GLY A 134 -12.06 14.51 1.19
N VAL A 135 -11.79 15.28 0.14
CA VAL A 135 -11.47 14.77 -1.20
C VAL A 135 -10.20 13.91 -1.16
N ALA A 136 -9.14 14.37 -0.48
CA ALA A 136 -7.92 13.59 -0.27
C ALA A 136 -8.19 12.30 0.50
N GLY A 137 -8.90 12.40 1.64
CA GLY A 137 -9.25 11.25 2.47
C GLY A 137 -10.03 10.20 1.69
N PHE A 138 -11.08 10.60 0.96
CA PHE A 138 -11.87 9.70 0.13
C PHE A 138 -11.03 8.97 -0.94
N GLY A 139 -10.05 9.65 -1.53
CA GLY A 139 -9.12 9.03 -2.48
C GLY A 139 -8.24 7.96 -1.87
N VAL A 140 -7.80 8.15 -0.63
CA VAL A 140 -7.03 7.16 0.13
C VAL A 140 -7.92 5.99 0.54
N THR A 141 -9.06 6.28 1.17
CA THR A 141 -9.94 5.27 1.77
C THR A 141 -10.73 4.48 0.71
N ALA A 142 -11.59 5.13 -0.08
CA ALA A 142 -12.37 4.42 -1.10
C ALA A 142 -11.49 3.93 -2.26
N GLY A 143 -10.49 4.71 -2.64
CA GLY A 143 -9.61 4.42 -3.78
C GLY A 143 -8.49 3.45 -3.44
N ALA A 144 -7.37 3.99 -2.94
CA ALA A 144 -6.13 3.22 -2.76
C ALA A 144 -6.32 2.00 -1.84
N HIS A 145 -7.09 2.18 -0.77
CA HIS A 145 -7.35 1.16 0.23
C HIS A 145 -8.43 0.16 -0.19
N ARG A 146 -9.71 0.55 -0.19
CA ARG A 146 -10.82 -0.40 -0.37
C ARG A 146 -10.90 -0.94 -1.80
N PHE A 147 -10.78 -0.07 -2.82
CA PHE A 147 -10.86 -0.50 -4.21
C PHE A 147 -9.60 -1.21 -4.70
N TRP A 148 -8.46 -0.52 -4.80
CA TRP A 148 -7.26 -1.09 -5.43
C TRP A 148 -6.50 -2.08 -4.54
N THR A 149 -6.45 -1.87 -3.21
CA THR A 149 -5.76 -2.83 -2.35
C THR A 149 -6.59 -4.07 -2.10
N HIS A 150 -7.81 -3.88 -1.60
CA HIS A 150 -8.64 -4.97 -1.07
C HIS A 150 -9.64 -5.55 -2.05
N ARG A 151 -9.83 -4.91 -3.21
CA ARG A 151 -10.75 -5.38 -4.26
C ARG A 151 -12.14 -5.64 -3.68
N SER A 152 -12.58 -4.78 -2.76
CA SER A 152 -13.81 -4.98 -1.97
C SER A 152 -15.09 -4.61 -2.73
N PHE A 153 -14.94 -3.95 -3.88
CA PHE A 153 -16.02 -3.68 -4.83
C PHE A 153 -15.47 -3.51 -6.25
N LYS A 154 -16.36 -3.50 -7.25
CA LYS A 154 -16.06 -3.18 -8.65
C LYS A 154 -16.55 -1.78 -8.98
N ALA A 155 -15.82 -1.10 -9.87
CA ALA A 155 -16.11 0.27 -10.27
C ALA A 155 -15.92 0.47 -11.78
N ASN A 156 -16.76 1.33 -12.36
CA ASN A 156 -16.62 1.73 -13.76
C ASN A 156 -15.42 2.68 -13.93
N VAL A 157 -15.03 2.94 -15.19
CA VAL A 157 -13.89 3.81 -15.49
C VAL A 157 -14.07 5.24 -14.93
N PRO A 158 -15.25 5.90 -15.06
CA PRO A 158 -15.48 7.20 -14.44
C PRO A 158 -15.18 7.26 -12.94
N LEU A 159 -15.72 6.31 -12.14
CA LEU A 159 -15.46 6.27 -10.70
C LEU A 159 -13.98 6.01 -10.41
N ARG A 160 -13.34 5.07 -11.14
CA ARG A 160 -11.90 4.81 -11.00
C ARG A 160 -11.06 6.06 -11.27
N SER A 161 -11.41 6.84 -12.29
CA SER A 161 -10.74 8.11 -12.59
C SER A 161 -10.95 9.15 -11.48
N ILE A 162 -12.15 9.26 -10.92
CA ILE A 162 -12.43 10.14 -9.77
C ILE A 162 -11.59 9.74 -8.57
N LEU A 163 -11.57 8.44 -8.21
CA LEU A 163 -10.79 7.93 -7.08
C LEU A 163 -9.30 8.22 -7.24
N MET A 164 -8.77 8.12 -8.47
CA MET A 164 -7.36 8.42 -8.78
C MET A 164 -7.06 9.92 -8.63
N ILE A 165 -7.95 10.79 -9.10
CA ILE A 165 -7.84 12.25 -8.93
C ILE A 165 -7.88 12.60 -7.43
N CYS A 166 -8.84 12.06 -6.68
CA CYS A 166 -8.96 12.22 -5.23
C CYS A 166 -7.68 11.76 -4.52
N PHE A 167 -7.13 10.60 -4.88
CA PHE A 167 -5.88 10.09 -4.31
C PHE A 167 -4.70 11.01 -4.63
N SER A 168 -4.66 11.60 -5.82
CA SER A 168 -3.63 12.57 -6.21
C SER A 168 -3.69 13.85 -5.34
N VAL A 169 -4.88 14.26 -4.88
CA VAL A 169 -5.07 15.39 -3.94
C VAL A 169 -4.50 15.09 -2.55
N ALA A 170 -4.41 13.81 -2.16
CA ALA A 170 -3.80 13.40 -0.90
C ALA A 170 -2.26 13.53 -0.92
N GLY A 171 -1.65 13.56 -2.11
CA GLY A 171 -0.22 13.79 -2.27
C GLY A 171 0.67 12.71 -1.65
N GLN A 172 0.16 11.50 -1.44
CA GLN A 172 0.92 10.37 -0.91
C GLN A 172 1.87 9.78 -1.97
N ASN A 173 2.39 8.57 -1.74
CA ASN A 173 3.23 7.85 -2.70
C ASN A 173 2.44 7.48 -3.97
N THR A 174 3.13 6.89 -4.94
CA THR A 174 2.44 6.35 -6.13
C THR A 174 1.39 5.32 -5.70
N LEU A 175 0.29 5.22 -6.45
CA LEU A 175 -0.80 4.30 -6.13
C LEU A 175 -0.33 2.84 -6.09
N TYR A 176 0.60 2.46 -6.96
CA TYR A 176 1.24 1.13 -6.95
C TYR A 176 2.02 0.88 -5.66
N ASP A 177 2.86 1.83 -5.23
CA ASP A 177 3.63 1.67 -4.01
C ASP A 177 2.74 1.61 -2.79
N TRP A 178 1.69 2.45 -2.75
CA TRP A 178 0.70 2.45 -1.68
C TRP A 178 0.02 1.08 -1.57
N VAL A 179 -0.53 0.59 -2.68
CA VAL A 179 -1.22 -0.72 -2.71
C VAL A 179 -0.28 -1.86 -2.38
N ARG A 180 0.93 -1.88 -2.95
CA ARG A 180 1.91 -2.93 -2.65
C ARG A 180 2.24 -2.95 -1.17
N ASP A 181 2.59 -1.80 -0.60
CA ASP A 181 2.98 -1.71 0.81
C ASP A 181 1.81 -2.09 1.73
N HIS A 182 0.58 -1.69 1.39
CA HIS A 182 -0.62 -2.02 2.17
C HIS A 182 -0.98 -3.51 2.09
N ARG A 183 -0.82 -4.15 0.92
CA ARG A 183 -0.97 -5.62 0.79
C ARG A 183 0.09 -6.37 1.61
N VAL A 184 1.34 -5.89 1.64
CA VAL A 184 2.38 -6.50 2.49
C VAL A 184 2.02 -6.34 3.96
N HIS A 185 1.57 -5.14 4.36
CA HIS A 185 1.14 -4.84 5.72
C HIS A 185 0.07 -5.82 6.20
N HIS A 186 -1.02 -6.01 5.47
CA HIS A 186 -2.06 -6.96 5.89
C HIS A 186 -1.57 -8.41 5.96
N LYS A 187 -0.76 -8.85 4.99
CA LYS A 187 -0.33 -10.25 4.93
C LYS A 187 0.70 -10.61 6.00
N TYR A 188 1.51 -9.64 6.43
CA TYR A 188 2.62 -9.86 7.34
C TYR A 188 2.66 -8.85 8.48
N SER A 189 1.49 -8.40 8.92
CA SER A 189 1.31 -7.38 9.96
C SER A 189 2.13 -7.71 11.19
N GLU A 190 2.70 -6.68 11.84
CA GLU A 190 3.52 -6.83 13.05
C GLU A 190 4.86 -7.58 12.89
N THR A 191 5.26 -7.97 11.68
CA THR A 191 6.56 -8.62 11.43
C THR A 191 7.57 -7.65 10.80
N ASP A 192 8.82 -8.08 10.62
CA ASP A 192 9.82 -7.31 9.87
C ASP A 192 9.51 -7.16 8.37
N ALA A 193 8.51 -7.89 7.86
CA ALA A 193 7.98 -7.69 6.52
C ALA A 193 6.96 -6.54 6.45
N ASP A 194 6.37 -6.13 7.58
CA ASP A 194 5.42 -5.02 7.64
C ASP A 194 6.16 -3.68 7.46
N PRO A 195 5.83 -2.88 6.41
CA PRO A 195 6.47 -1.59 6.17
C PRO A 195 6.40 -0.63 7.37
N HIS A 196 5.33 -0.69 8.17
CA HIS A 196 5.08 0.19 9.31
C HIS A 196 4.80 -0.61 10.59
N ASN A 197 5.54 -1.72 10.75
CA ASN A 197 5.50 -2.61 11.91
C ASN A 197 5.30 -1.90 13.26
N SER A 198 4.11 -2.07 13.83
CA SER A 198 3.71 -1.48 15.11
C SER A 198 4.55 -1.98 16.31
N ASN A 199 5.18 -3.17 16.22
CA ASN A 199 6.12 -3.68 17.24
C ASN A 199 7.35 -2.79 17.44
N ARG A 200 7.66 -1.91 16.49
CA ARG A 200 8.78 -0.97 16.59
C ARG A 200 8.41 0.34 17.29
N GLY A 201 7.19 0.44 17.82
CA GLY A 201 6.71 1.56 18.62
C GLY A 201 6.02 2.65 17.80
N PHE A 202 5.29 3.53 18.51
CA PHE A 202 4.38 4.51 17.92
C PHE A 202 5.05 5.39 16.87
N PHE A 203 6.21 5.97 17.19
CA PHE A 203 6.90 6.89 16.28
C PHE A 203 7.28 6.20 14.96
N PHE A 204 7.75 4.96 15.01
CA PHE A 204 8.11 4.21 13.81
C PHE A 204 6.88 3.95 12.94
N ALA A 205 5.80 3.40 13.52
CA ALA A 205 4.57 3.09 12.79
C ALA A 205 3.87 4.34 12.24
N HIS A 206 3.98 5.48 12.94
CA HIS A 206 3.38 6.73 12.53
C HIS A 206 4.14 7.36 11.35
N VAL A 207 5.43 7.68 11.54
CA VAL A 207 6.19 8.46 10.54
C VAL A 207 7.63 7.97 10.33
N GLY A 208 8.22 7.32 11.34
CA GLY A 208 9.63 6.91 11.29
C GLY A 208 9.92 5.94 10.15
N TRP A 209 8.98 5.08 9.76
CA TRP A 209 9.15 4.16 8.63
C TRP A 209 9.39 4.86 7.28
N LEU A 210 8.89 6.10 7.09
CA LEU A 210 9.12 6.91 5.90
C LEU A 210 10.53 7.53 5.88
N MET A 211 11.15 7.66 7.05
CA MET A 211 12.45 8.30 7.25
C MET A 211 13.63 7.34 7.12
N MET A 212 13.39 6.05 6.83
CA MET A 212 14.44 5.04 6.70
C MET A 212 14.23 4.13 5.50
N LEU A 213 15.27 3.39 5.14
CA LEU A 213 15.15 2.29 4.21
C LEU A 213 14.26 1.19 4.81
N LYS A 214 13.44 0.58 3.95
CA LYS A 214 12.57 -0.53 4.35
C LYS A 214 13.40 -1.74 4.71
N HIS A 215 12.98 -2.50 5.71
CA HIS A 215 13.63 -3.75 6.06
C HIS A 215 13.67 -4.69 4.83
N PRO A 216 14.75 -5.46 4.59
CA PRO A 216 14.87 -6.33 3.41
C PRO A 216 13.69 -7.29 3.22
N GLU A 217 13.10 -7.74 4.32
CA GLU A 217 11.94 -8.62 4.31
C GLU A 217 10.70 -7.98 3.65
N VAL A 218 10.51 -6.66 3.81
CA VAL A 218 9.43 -5.91 3.13
C VAL A 218 9.58 -6.03 1.61
N LEU A 219 10.81 -5.93 1.10
CA LEU A 219 11.09 -6.04 -0.34
C LEU A 219 10.94 -7.50 -0.80
N ARG A 220 11.44 -8.46 -0.01
CA ARG A 220 11.36 -9.89 -0.35
C ARG A 220 9.92 -10.36 -0.46
N ARG A 221 9.10 -10.06 0.56
CA ARG A 221 7.69 -10.43 0.60
C ARG A 221 6.84 -9.62 -0.37
N GLY A 222 7.16 -8.34 -0.56
CA GLY A 222 6.49 -7.50 -1.55
C GLY A 222 6.61 -8.02 -2.99
N ARG A 223 7.72 -8.70 -3.35
CA ARG A 223 7.88 -9.34 -4.67
C ARG A 223 7.01 -10.58 -4.88
N GLN A 224 6.54 -11.19 -3.79
CA GLN A 224 5.71 -12.39 -3.82
C GLN A 224 4.22 -12.08 -3.97
N LEU A 225 3.85 -10.80 -3.88
CA LEU A 225 2.46 -10.37 -4.05
C LEU A 225 2.10 -10.28 -5.52
N ASP A 226 0.90 -10.77 -5.84
CA ASP A 226 0.28 -10.48 -7.13
C ASP A 226 -0.11 -8.98 -7.18
N MET A 227 0.44 -8.27 -8.16
CA MET A 227 0.15 -6.88 -8.48
C MET A 227 -0.38 -6.72 -9.92
N SER A 228 -0.70 -7.82 -10.59
CA SER A 228 -1.12 -7.81 -12.00
C SER A 228 -2.40 -7.01 -12.23
N ASP A 229 -3.33 -7.04 -11.29
CA ASP A 229 -4.57 -6.27 -11.33
C ASP A 229 -4.32 -4.75 -11.30
N VAL A 230 -3.39 -4.29 -10.47
CA VAL A 230 -2.99 -2.88 -10.37
C VAL A 230 -2.18 -2.45 -11.59
N MET A 231 -1.29 -3.32 -12.06
CA MET A 231 -0.44 -3.06 -13.22
C MET A 231 -1.22 -3.06 -14.54
N ASN A 232 -2.28 -3.84 -14.65
CA ASN A 232 -3.11 -3.89 -15.85
C ASN A 232 -4.26 -2.86 -15.83
N ASP A 233 -4.44 -2.12 -14.73
CA ASP A 233 -5.42 -1.04 -14.64
C ASP A 233 -4.92 0.20 -15.43
N PRO A 234 -5.58 0.61 -16.54
CA PRO A 234 -5.16 1.77 -17.33
C PRO A 234 -5.20 3.11 -16.57
N VAL A 235 -6.08 3.25 -15.58
CA VAL A 235 -6.16 4.45 -14.73
C VAL A 235 -4.95 4.52 -13.80
N VAL A 236 -4.53 3.39 -13.23
CA VAL A 236 -3.33 3.33 -12.41
C VAL A 236 -2.08 3.58 -13.26
N GLN A 237 -2.01 3.00 -14.45
CA GLN A 237 -0.92 3.21 -15.40
C GLN A 237 -0.78 4.68 -15.80
N PHE A 238 -1.90 5.36 -16.04
CA PHE A 238 -1.92 6.80 -16.26
C PHE A 238 -1.39 7.56 -15.05
N HIS A 239 -1.88 7.26 -13.85
CA HIS A 239 -1.42 7.90 -12.61
C HIS A 239 0.08 7.71 -12.40
N GLN A 240 0.60 6.49 -12.61
CA GLN A 240 2.02 6.19 -12.48
C GLN A 240 2.87 7.06 -13.43
N LYS A 241 2.48 7.13 -14.70
CA LYS A 241 3.20 7.91 -15.72
C LYS A 241 3.22 9.41 -15.42
N TYR A 242 2.12 9.95 -14.89
CA TYR A 242 1.94 11.39 -14.63
C TYR A 242 1.93 11.75 -13.15
N PHE A 243 2.47 10.89 -12.28
CA PHE A 243 2.37 11.02 -10.83
C PHE A 243 2.85 12.39 -10.32
N ILE A 244 4.05 12.81 -10.72
CA ILE A 244 4.63 14.07 -10.24
C ILE A 244 3.82 15.29 -10.71
N PRO A 245 3.48 15.45 -12.01
CA PRO A 245 2.58 16.52 -12.45
C PRO A 245 1.23 16.53 -11.74
N LEU A 246 0.58 15.36 -11.61
CA LEU A 246 -0.74 15.23 -10.95
C LEU A 246 -0.65 15.63 -9.48
N LYS A 247 0.36 15.15 -8.75
CA LYS A 247 0.59 15.50 -7.36
C LYS A 247 0.82 17.00 -7.19
N ILE A 248 1.71 17.62 -7.97
CA ILE A 248 1.99 19.05 -7.87
C ILE A 248 0.73 19.87 -8.15
N LEU A 249 0.02 19.53 -9.22
CA LEU A 249 -1.17 20.25 -9.65
C LEU A 249 -2.32 20.10 -8.66
N LEU A 250 -2.67 18.86 -8.29
CA LEU A 250 -3.90 18.56 -7.55
C LEU A 250 -3.75 18.66 -6.03
N CYS A 251 -2.55 18.39 -5.48
CA CYS A 251 -2.31 18.48 -4.04
C CYS A 251 -1.92 19.89 -3.59
N PHE A 252 -1.26 20.68 -4.45
CA PHE A 252 -0.66 21.96 -4.03
C PHE A 252 -1.13 23.16 -4.84
N VAL A 253 -1.00 23.13 -6.16
CA VAL A 253 -1.30 24.31 -7.00
C VAL A 253 -2.79 24.62 -7.03
N LEU A 254 -3.64 23.68 -7.44
CA LEU A 254 -5.09 23.89 -7.56
C LEU A 254 -5.71 24.24 -6.20
N PRO A 255 -5.46 23.50 -5.10
CA PRO A 255 -6.01 23.86 -3.80
C PRO A 255 -5.63 25.28 -3.36
N THR A 256 -4.43 25.76 -3.68
CA THR A 256 -3.95 27.11 -3.33
C THR A 256 -4.53 28.20 -4.24
N MET A 257 -4.60 27.96 -5.55
CA MET A 257 -5.00 29.00 -6.51
C MET A 257 -6.52 29.24 -6.53
N VAL A 258 -7.32 28.23 -6.20
CA VAL A 258 -8.79 28.39 -6.14
C VAL A 258 -9.20 29.51 -5.16
N PRO A 259 -8.74 29.52 -3.89
CA PRO A 259 -9.01 30.63 -2.99
C PRO A 259 -8.61 32.01 -3.50
N VAL A 260 -7.44 32.09 -4.14
CA VAL A 260 -6.89 33.33 -4.65
C VAL A 260 -7.76 33.90 -5.77
N TYR A 261 -8.18 33.08 -6.72
CA TYR A 261 -8.93 33.55 -7.89
C TYR A 261 -10.43 33.70 -7.67
N PHE A 262 -11.05 32.85 -6.85
CA PHE A 262 -12.52 32.79 -6.75
C PHE A 262 -13.09 33.67 -5.64
N TRP A 263 -12.35 33.93 -4.58
CA TRP A 263 -12.80 34.82 -3.50
C TRP A 263 -11.71 35.76 -2.99
N GLY A 264 -10.62 35.94 -3.76
CA GLY A 264 -9.63 36.98 -3.52
C GLY A 264 -8.74 36.73 -2.28
N GLU A 265 -8.57 35.48 -1.86
CA GLU A 265 -7.70 35.16 -0.73
C GLU A 265 -6.25 35.55 -1.01
N GLU A 266 -5.54 35.98 0.03
CA GLU A 266 -4.12 36.28 -0.12
C GLU A 266 -3.32 35.01 -0.38
N LEU A 267 -2.44 35.03 -1.39
CA LEU A 267 -1.70 33.85 -1.84
C LEU A 267 -0.97 33.13 -0.70
N HIS A 268 -0.36 33.88 0.22
CA HIS A 268 0.37 33.29 1.34
C HIS A 268 -0.55 32.60 2.36
N LEU A 269 -1.76 33.13 2.60
CA LEU A 269 -2.76 32.50 3.48
C LEU A 269 -3.29 31.22 2.85
N ALA A 270 -3.69 31.29 1.57
CA ALA A 270 -4.12 30.12 0.82
C ALA A 270 -3.02 29.04 0.80
N PHE A 271 -1.76 29.42 0.55
CA PHE A 271 -0.65 28.48 0.53
C PHE A 271 -0.43 27.81 1.89
N ILE A 272 -0.37 28.57 2.98
CA ILE A 272 -0.16 28.01 4.33
C ILE A 272 -1.33 27.08 4.70
N THR A 273 -2.58 27.51 4.48
CA THR A 273 -3.74 26.68 4.80
C THR A 273 -3.79 25.38 4.00
N GLN A 274 -3.47 25.42 2.69
CA GLN A 274 -3.68 24.28 1.78
C GLN A 274 -2.46 23.35 1.67
N CYS A 275 -1.25 23.91 1.67
CA CYS A 275 0.01 23.16 1.48
C CYS A 275 0.68 22.77 2.79
N LEU A 276 0.40 23.48 3.89
CA LEU A 276 0.94 23.16 5.21
C LEU A 276 -0.14 22.53 6.09
N PHE A 277 -1.12 23.31 6.56
CA PHE A 277 -2.09 22.81 7.55
C PHE A 277 -2.91 21.63 7.03
N ARG A 278 -3.62 21.78 5.90
CA ARG A 278 -4.42 20.69 5.32
C ARG A 278 -3.55 19.46 5.02
N TYR A 279 -2.41 19.65 4.36
CA TYR A 279 -1.55 18.53 3.93
C TYR A 279 -0.93 17.78 5.11
N VAL A 280 -0.34 18.50 6.09
CA VAL A 280 0.24 17.91 7.29
C VAL A 280 -0.82 17.22 8.15
N CYS A 281 -2.00 17.82 8.35
CA CYS A 281 -3.11 17.15 9.03
C CYS A 281 -3.52 15.87 8.30
N SER A 282 -3.70 15.92 6.97
CA SER A 282 -4.10 14.75 6.17
C SER A 282 -3.09 13.59 6.27
N LEU A 283 -1.80 13.91 6.27
CA LEU A 283 -0.73 12.93 6.49
C LEU A 283 -0.85 12.29 7.87
N ASN A 284 -0.94 13.09 8.93
CA ASN A 284 -1.00 12.58 10.31
C ASN A 284 -2.29 11.78 10.57
N PHE A 285 -3.42 12.16 9.97
CA PHE A 285 -4.66 11.39 10.04
C PHE A 285 -4.49 10.01 9.40
N THR A 286 -3.90 9.93 8.20
CA THR A 286 -3.59 8.63 7.58
C THR A 286 -2.61 7.83 8.44
N TRP A 287 -1.52 8.43 8.90
CA TRP A 287 -0.49 7.77 9.69
C TRP A 287 -0.96 7.30 11.06
N SER A 288 -2.00 7.94 11.61
CA SER A 288 -2.63 7.52 12.86
C SER A 288 -3.33 6.17 12.74
N VAL A 289 -3.77 5.78 11.53
CA VAL A 289 -4.31 4.44 11.28
C VAL A 289 -3.22 3.40 11.54
N ASN A 290 -2.02 3.61 10.99
CA ASN A 290 -0.88 2.70 11.16
C ASN A 290 -0.37 2.64 12.62
N SER A 291 -0.48 3.73 13.37
CA SER A 291 0.04 3.81 14.74
C SER A 291 -1.04 3.65 15.81
N ALA A 292 -1.92 4.64 15.96
CA ALA A 292 -2.93 4.66 17.00
C ALA A 292 -3.91 3.50 16.86
N ALA A 293 -4.36 3.17 15.64
CA ALA A 293 -5.29 2.06 15.42
C ALA A 293 -4.63 0.66 15.49
N HIS A 294 -3.32 0.57 15.74
CA HIS A 294 -2.64 -0.70 16.10
C HIS A 294 -2.29 -0.79 17.59
N MET A 295 -2.55 0.26 18.37
CA MET A 295 -2.05 0.38 19.75
C MET A 295 -3.14 0.71 20.77
N TYR A 296 -4.08 1.58 20.42
CA TYR A 296 -5.03 2.18 21.35
C TYR A 296 -6.47 1.96 20.89
N GLY A 297 -7.20 1.12 21.61
CA GLY A 297 -8.60 0.81 21.34
C GLY A 297 -8.97 -0.59 21.80
N THR A 298 -10.16 -1.04 21.41
CA THR A 298 -10.67 -2.37 21.73
C THR A 298 -10.45 -3.36 20.60
N ARG A 299 -10.60 -4.67 20.86
CA ARG A 299 -10.44 -5.76 19.89
C ARG A 299 -11.64 -6.71 19.90
N PRO A 300 -12.83 -6.23 19.53
CA PRO A 300 -14.07 -6.99 19.66
C PRO A 300 -14.17 -8.19 18.71
N TYR A 301 -13.37 -8.25 17.64
CA TYR A 301 -13.43 -9.32 16.63
C TYR A 301 -12.29 -10.34 16.77
N ASP A 302 -11.04 -9.89 16.95
CA ASP A 302 -9.91 -10.78 17.22
C ASP A 302 -8.90 -10.11 18.16
N ASN A 303 -8.77 -10.65 19.37
CA ASN A 303 -7.90 -10.13 20.42
C ASN A 303 -6.43 -10.57 20.27
N ARG A 304 -6.13 -11.48 19.33
CA ARG A 304 -4.79 -12.03 19.10
C ARG A 304 -3.96 -11.16 18.16
N ILE A 305 -4.61 -10.32 17.36
CA ILE A 305 -3.97 -9.36 16.47
C ILE A 305 -3.86 -7.98 17.13
N ARG A 306 -2.94 -7.13 16.65
CA ARG A 306 -2.76 -5.78 17.20
C ARG A 306 -3.78 -4.72 16.81
N PRO A 307 -4.30 -4.68 15.57
CA PRO A 307 -5.32 -3.71 15.16
C PRO A 307 -6.46 -3.56 16.16
N THR A 308 -6.90 -2.34 16.39
CA THR A 308 -7.91 -1.96 17.39
C THR A 308 -9.01 -1.10 16.77
N GLU A 309 -10.21 -1.17 17.33
CA GLU A 309 -11.27 -0.20 17.06
C GLU A 309 -11.00 1.11 17.81
N ASN A 310 -10.93 2.22 17.07
CA ASN A 310 -10.69 3.55 17.60
C ASN A 310 -11.57 4.60 16.90
N ILE A 311 -12.62 5.06 17.59
CA ILE A 311 -13.59 6.03 17.04
C ILE A 311 -12.95 7.37 16.68
N TYR A 312 -11.93 7.82 17.42
CA TYR A 312 -11.25 9.08 17.14
C TYR A 312 -10.49 9.00 15.81
N VAL A 313 -9.77 7.90 15.58
CA VAL A 313 -9.14 7.62 14.29
C VAL A 313 -10.19 7.51 13.19
N SER A 314 -11.32 6.85 13.46
CA SER A 314 -12.40 6.69 12.48
C SER A 314 -12.95 8.03 12.00
N ILE A 315 -13.18 8.98 12.92
CA ILE A 315 -13.66 10.33 12.58
C ILE A 315 -12.65 11.09 11.71
N ILE A 316 -11.37 11.13 12.09
CA ILE A 316 -10.35 11.92 11.38
C ILE A 316 -9.88 11.26 10.08
N ALA A 317 -9.95 9.93 9.99
CA ALA A 317 -9.57 9.13 8.83
C ALA A 317 -10.79 8.62 8.03
N MET A 318 -11.95 9.24 8.18
CA MET A 318 -13.16 8.97 7.36
C MET A 318 -13.66 7.51 7.34
N GLY A 319 -13.44 6.74 8.41
CA GLY A 319 -13.92 5.36 8.53
C GLY A 319 -12.85 4.33 8.86
N GLU A 320 -11.57 4.68 8.75
CA GLU A 320 -10.48 3.69 8.82
C GLU A 320 -10.04 3.34 10.25
N GLY A 321 -10.73 3.86 11.26
CA GLY A 321 -10.45 3.56 12.68
C GLY A 321 -11.09 2.28 13.19
N TRP A 322 -11.97 1.65 12.40
CA TRP A 322 -12.54 0.33 12.70
C TRP A 322 -11.57 -0.78 12.31
N HIS A 323 -10.36 -0.71 12.87
CA HIS A 323 -9.19 -1.37 12.32
C HIS A 323 -9.07 -2.85 12.75
N ASN A 324 -9.63 -3.23 13.90
CA ASN A 324 -9.71 -4.63 14.30
C ASN A 324 -10.65 -5.40 13.35
N TYR A 325 -11.83 -4.84 13.07
CA TYR A 325 -12.74 -5.38 12.07
C TYR A 325 -12.06 -5.48 10.71
N HIS A 326 -11.44 -4.39 10.27
CA HIS A 326 -10.85 -4.31 8.95
C HIS A 326 -9.75 -5.37 8.72
N HIS A 327 -8.90 -5.63 9.72
CA HIS A 327 -7.87 -6.66 9.59
C HIS A 327 -8.40 -8.09 9.65
N VAL A 328 -9.56 -8.31 10.28
CA VAL A 328 -10.25 -9.60 10.28
C VAL A 328 -10.99 -9.84 8.97
N PHE A 329 -11.65 -8.82 8.41
CA PHE A 329 -12.42 -8.88 7.17
C PHE A 329 -11.92 -7.85 6.14
N PRO A 330 -10.68 -8.01 5.62
CA PRO A 330 -10.07 -7.00 4.75
C PRO A 330 -10.81 -6.80 3.43
N TRP A 331 -11.58 -7.80 2.99
CA TRP A 331 -12.38 -7.73 1.76
C TRP A 331 -13.72 -6.99 1.91
N ASP A 332 -14.12 -6.60 3.11
CA ASP A 332 -15.36 -5.85 3.32
C ASP A 332 -15.24 -4.41 2.77
N TYR A 333 -16.19 -4.00 1.92
CA TYR A 333 -16.19 -2.67 1.32
C TYR A 333 -16.45 -1.54 2.32
N LYS A 334 -17.04 -1.85 3.47
CA LYS A 334 -17.30 -0.90 4.55
C LYS A 334 -16.08 -0.69 5.43
N ALA A 335 -15.16 -1.67 5.48
CA ALA A 335 -14.08 -1.77 6.45
C ALA A 335 -14.57 -1.66 7.92
N ALA A 336 -15.85 -1.97 8.18
CA ALA A 336 -16.51 -1.88 9.48
C ALA A 336 -17.83 -2.67 9.45
N GLU A 337 -18.28 -3.21 10.58
CA GLU A 337 -19.57 -3.91 10.67
C GLU A 337 -20.77 -2.98 10.36
N LEU A 338 -20.64 -1.69 10.73
CA LEU A 338 -21.62 -0.60 10.60
C LEU A 338 -23.03 -0.89 11.14
N GLY A 339 -23.39 -0.21 12.24
CA GLY A 339 -24.79 -0.02 12.63
C GLY A 339 -25.44 1.25 12.06
N ASN A 340 -24.62 2.28 11.81
CA ASN A 340 -24.95 3.55 11.14
C ASN A 340 -23.68 4.10 10.45
N TYR A 341 -23.75 5.23 9.73
CA TYR A 341 -22.56 5.85 9.09
C TYR A 341 -21.65 6.65 10.05
N VAL A 342 -21.91 6.65 11.37
CA VAL A 342 -21.09 7.45 12.30
C VAL A 342 -19.64 7.00 12.24
N GLY A 343 -18.75 7.97 11.98
CA GLY A 343 -17.33 7.71 11.82
C GLY A 343 -16.93 7.14 10.46
N ASN A 344 -17.85 6.73 9.57
CA ASN A 344 -17.50 6.10 8.28
C ASN A 344 -18.15 6.80 7.07
N PHE A 345 -17.69 8.03 6.82
CA PHE A 345 -18.14 8.84 5.69
C PHE A 345 -17.78 8.23 4.33
N THR A 346 -16.70 7.44 4.26
CA THR A 346 -16.27 6.76 3.04
C THR A 346 -17.36 5.82 2.53
N THR A 347 -17.90 4.97 3.40
CA THR A 347 -18.98 4.04 3.02
C THR A 347 -20.23 4.80 2.57
N MET A 348 -20.61 5.87 3.26
CA MET A 348 -21.76 6.70 2.88
C MET A 348 -21.64 7.20 1.43
N ILE A 349 -20.47 7.69 1.04
CA ILE A 349 -20.24 8.19 -0.33
C ILE A 349 -20.22 7.00 -1.32
N LEU A 350 -19.58 5.88 -0.99
CA LEU A 350 -19.58 4.68 -1.84
C LEU A 350 -20.98 4.15 -2.11
N ASP A 351 -21.86 4.15 -1.12
CA ASP A 351 -23.26 3.74 -1.29
C ASP A 351 -24.01 4.66 -2.27
N THR A 352 -23.67 5.94 -2.36
CA THR A 352 -24.23 6.82 -3.40
C THR A 352 -23.78 6.44 -4.80
N PHE A 353 -22.49 6.11 -4.98
CA PHE A 353 -21.98 5.60 -6.26
C PHE A 353 -22.56 4.25 -6.62
N HIS A 354 -22.82 3.40 -5.64
CA HIS A 354 -23.50 2.13 -5.85
C HIS A 354 -24.93 2.33 -6.36
N ARG A 355 -25.70 3.24 -5.73
CA ARG A 355 -27.08 3.54 -6.14
C ARG A 355 -27.22 4.02 -7.58
N ILE A 356 -26.21 4.75 -8.09
CA ILE A 356 -26.19 5.19 -9.48
C ILE A 356 -25.54 4.18 -10.43
N GLY A 357 -25.19 2.99 -9.94
CA GLY A 357 -24.62 1.88 -10.73
C GLY A 357 -23.15 2.06 -11.11
N TRP A 358 -22.43 2.98 -10.46
CA TRP A 358 -21.00 3.22 -10.74
C TRP A 358 -20.08 2.30 -9.94
N ALA A 359 -20.57 1.83 -8.79
CA ALA A 359 -19.98 0.77 -7.99
C ALA A 359 -20.94 -0.42 -7.91
N TRP A 360 -20.41 -1.65 -7.93
CA TRP A 360 -21.20 -2.88 -7.78
C TRP A 360 -20.34 -3.97 -7.15
N ASP A 361 -20.95 -5.13 -6.85
CA ASP A 361 -20.25 -6.25 -6.21
C ASP A 361 -19.63 -5.83 -4.86
N MET A 362 -20.41 -5.10 -4.08
CA MET A 362 -20.02 -4.55 -2.77
C MET A 362 -19.95 -5.72 -1.77
N LYS A 363 -18.73 -6.12 -1.40
CA LYS A 363 -18.51 -7.33 -0.58
C LYS A 363 -18.71 -7.05 0.90
N GLU A 364 -19.44 -7.93 1.57
CA GLU A 364 -19.70 -7.89 3.01
C GLU A 364 -19.68 -9.33 3.59
N PRO A 365 -19.13 -9.56 4.79
CA PRO A 365 -19.24 -10.84 5.47
C PRO A 365 -20.67 -11.08 5.95
N SER A 366 -21.08 -12.36 6.03
CA SER A 366 -22.39 -12.72 6.59
C SER A 366 -22.44 -12.39 8.09
N LYS A 367 -23.64 -12.07 8.60
CA LYS A 367 -23.84 -11.80 10.03
C LYS A 367 -23.46 -12.99 10.91
N ASP A 368 -23.67 -14.20 10.42
CA ASP A 368 -23.29 -15.41 11.14
C ASP A 368 -21.76 -15.62 11.17
N LEU A 369 -21.04 -15.27 10.09
CA LEU A 369 -19.58 -15.27 10.10
C LEU A 369 -19.05 -14.28 11.15
N VAL A 370 -19.55 -13.05 11.14
CA VAL A 370 -19.14 -12.01 12.10
C VAL A 370 -19.41 -12.47 13.54
N ARG A 371 -20.61 -13.00 13.83
CA ARG A 371 -20.96 -13.53 15.15
C ARG A 371 -20.00 -14.64 15.60
N ARG A 372 -19.74 -15.63 14.74
CA ARG A 372 -18.84 -16.74 15.07
C ARG A 372 -17.42 -16.26 15.38
N VAL A 373 -16.94 -15.24 14.67
CA VAL A 373 -15.61 -14.66 14.91
C VAL A 373 -15.57 -13.95 16.27
N ILE A 374 -16.55 -13.11 16.57
CA ILE A 374 -16.67 -12.42 17.85
C ILE A 374 -16.70 -13.43 19.02
N GLU A 375 -17.55 -14.45 18.93
CA GLU A 375 -17.68 -15.48 19.97
C GLU A 375 -16.38 -16.27 20.19
N LYS A 376 -15.61 -16.50 19.13
CA LYS A 376 -14.42 -17.35 19.17
C LYS A 376 -13.15 -16.59 19.54
N TYR A 377 -13.01 -15.35 19.08
CA TYR A 377 -11.74 -14.60 19.13
C TYR A 377 -11.85 -13.20 19.73
N GLY A 378 -13.05 -12.66 19.92
CA GLY A 378 -13.26 -11.32 20.46
C GLY A 378 -12.73 -11.15 21.89
N ASP A 379 -12.42 -9.91 22.28
CA ASP A 379 -12.01 -9.54 23.65
C ASP A 379 -13.20 -9.30 24.61
N GLY A 380 -14.44 -9.54 24.15
CA GLY A 380 -15.65 -9.31 24.92
C GLY A 380 -16.22 -7.89 24.85
N THR A 381 -15.54 -6.94 24.20
CA THR A 381 -15.98 -5.53 24.12
C THR A 381 -17.00 -5.24 23.02
N HIS A 382 -17.41 -6.25 22.25
CA HIS A 382 -18.38 -6.06 21.17
C HIS A 382 -19.75 -5.62 21.73
N PRO A 383 -20.43 -4.61 21.15
CA PRO A 383 -21.70 -4.09 21.67
C PRO A 383 -22.82 -5.14 21.83
N SER A 384 -22.82 -6.20 21.03
CA SER A 384 -23.81 -7.29 21.16
C SER A 384 -23.69 -8.09 22.47
N ASN A 385 -22.59 -7.93 23.23
CA ASN A 385 -22.42 -8.56 24.53
C ASN A 385 -23.13 -7.78 25.65
N ASP A 386 -23.53 -6.52 25.39
CA ASP A 386 -24.40 -5.77 26.29
C ASP A 386 -25.85 -6.24 26.09
N LYS A 387 -26.39 -6.92 27.10
CA LYS A 387 -27.76 -7.50 27.12
C LYS A 387 -28.89 -6.45 27.10
N THR A 388 -28.62 -5.20 26.70
CA THR A 388 -29.52 -4.05 26.89
C THR A 388 -29.77 -3.17 25.65
N THR A 389 -29.28 -3.52 24.46
CA THR A 389 -29.55 -2.67 23.27
C THR A 389 -30.06 -3.45 22.06
N ASP A 390 -31.34 -3.84 22.11
CA ASP A 390 -32.15 -4.00 20.89
C ASP A 390 -32.45 -2.61 20.31
N ALA A 391 -31.42 -1.95 19.76
CA ALA A 391 -31.64 -0.76 18.94
C ALA A 391 -31.96 -1.23 17.50
N PRO A 392 -33.14 -0.90 16.95
CA PRO A 392 -33.46 -1.26 15.58
C PRO A 392 -32.45 -0.60 14.62
N SER A 393 -31.84 -1.40 13.75
CA SER A 393 -30.95 -0.93 12.69
C SER A 393 -31.74 -0.05 11.72
N VAL A 394 -31.62 1.26 11.83
CA VAL A 394 -32.24 2.19 10.89
C VAL A 394 -31.29 2.40 9.71
N GLY A 395 -31.63 1.79 8.57
CA GLY A 395 -31.30 2.35 7.25
C GLY A 395 -30.02 1.89 6.54
N HIS A 396 -29.60 0.63 6.67
CA HIS A 396 -28.58 0.05 5.78
C HIS A 396 -29.16 -1.05 4.90
N PHE A 397 -28.80 -1.01 3.61
CA PHE A 397 -29.23 -1.98 2.60
C PHE A 397 -28.47 -3.28 2.80
N HIS A 398 -29.18 -4.40 2.78
CA HIS A 398 -28.59 -5.74 2.79
C HIS A 398 -27.97 -6.04 1.41
N TYR A 399 -26.67 -6.28 1.37
CA TYR A 399 -25.94 -6.68 0.15
C TYR A 399 -25.76 -8.19 0.07
N SER A 400 -25.40 -8.68 -1.12
CA SER A 400 -25.11 -10.09 -1.37
C SER A 400 -23.97 -10.56 -0.47
N GLU A 401 -24.25 -11.46 0.47
CA GLU A 401 -23.23 -12.07 1.31
C GLU A 401 -22.25 -12.83 0.43
N VAL A 402 -20.95 -12.58 0.61
CA VAL A 402 -19.92 -13.41 -0.02
C VAL A 402 -19.91 -14.75 0.74
N PRO A 403 -20.06 -15.90 0.06
CA PRO A 403 -19.92 -17.20 0.71
C PRO A 403 -18.58 -17.28 1.44
N ASP A 404 -18.57 -17.89 2.63
CA ASP A 404 -17.36 -18.10 3.43
C ASP A 404 -16.21 -18.54 2.49
N PRO A 405 -15.14 -17.75 2.33
CA PRO A 405 -13.94 -18.31 1.73
C PRO A 405 -13.57 -19.50 2.59
N GLU A 406 -13.31 -20.66 1.98
CA GLU A 406 -12.78 -21.83 2.71
C GLU A 406 -11.56 -21.34 3.49
N PHE A 407 -11.77 -21.16 4.79
CA PHE A 407 -10.74 -20.71 5.70
C PHE A 407 -9.82 -21.91 5.86
N GLU A 408 -8.85 -22.07 4.96
CA GLU A 408 -7.78 -23.01 5.18
C GLU A 408 -7.07 -22.55 6.46
N ALA A 409 -7.28 -23.30 7.54
CA ALA A 409 -6.68 -23.06 8.85
C ALA A 409 -5.14 -22.97 8.78
N SER A 410 -4.53 -23.36 7.66
CA SER A 410 -3.10 -23.22 7.39
C SER A 410 -2.60 -21.79 7.30
N ASP A 411 -3.41 -20.78 6.95
CA ASP A 411 -2.89 -19.41 6.78
C ASP A 411 -2.79 -18.65 8.11
N ALA A 412 -3.71 -18.88 9.05
CA ALA A 412 -3.67 -18.30 10.40
C ALA A 412 -2.72 -19.08 11.34
N GLU A 413 -2.63 -20.41 11.20
CA GLU A 413 -1.68 -21.22 11.97
C GLU A 413 -0.26 -21.17 11.41
N SER A 414 -0.03 -21.05 10.08
CA SER A 414 1.34 -20.92 9.55
C SER A 414 1.98 -19.58 9.93
N SER A 415 1.21 -18.49 9.97
CA SER A 415 1.69 -17.17 10.41
C SER A 415 2.23 -17.19 11.85
N SER A 416 1.53 -17.86 12.77
CA SER A 416 1.92 -17.96 14.17
C SER A 416 2.95 -19.07 14.44
N THR A 417 2.86 -20.21 13.76
CA THR A 417 3.81 -21.33 13.98
C THR A 417 5.12 -21.20 13.19
N GLU A 418 5.16 -20.56 12.01
CA GLU A 418 6.43 -20.24 11.34
C GLU A 418 7.17 -19.13 12.09
N SER A 419 6.48 -18.09 12.59
CA SER A 419 7.13 -17.02 13.37
C SER A 419 7.76 -17.57 14.66
N THR A 420 7.04 -18.43 15.39
CA THR A 420 7.56 -19.07 16.60
C THR A 420 8.76 -20.00 16.30
N LYS A 421 8.72 -20.77 15.18
CA LYS A 421 9.82 -21.67 14.77
C LYS A 421 11.04 -20.93 14.22
N LEU A 422 10.87 -19.73 13.67
CA LEU A 422 11.98 -18.89 13.18
C LEU A 422 12.71 -18.21 14.34
N ASP A 423 11.99 -17.70 15.34
CA ASP A 423 12.57 -17.08 16.54
C ASP A 423 13.35 -18.08 17.41
N GLU A 424 12.89 -19.34 17.52
CA GLU A 424 13.65 -20.39 18.20
C GLU A 424 14.94 -20.76 17.46
N ASN A 425 14.90 -20.87 16.13
CA ASN A 425 16.09 -21.20 15.33
C ASN A 425 17.13 -20.07 15.30
N GLU A 426 16.70 -18.81 15.34
CA GLU A 426 17.61 -17.67 15.42
C GLU A 426 18.28 -17.56 16.80
N ASN A 427 17.52 -17.82 17.88
CA ASN A 427 18.06 -17.84 19.24
C ASN A 427 19.01 -19.03 19.47
N LEU A 428 18.75 -20.18 18.84
CA LEU A 428 19.67 -21.32 18.87
C LEU A 428 20.96 -21.05 18.10
N LYS A 429 20.89 -20.35 16.96
CA LYS A 429 22.10 -19.93 16.20
C LYS A 429 22.93 -18.88 16.94
N LYS A 430 22.29 -17.93 17.65
CA LYS A 430 23.00 -16.94 18.48
C LYS A 430 23.67 -17.57 19.70
N LYS A 431 23.06 -18.58 20.33
CA LYS A 431 23.68 -19.36 21.43
C LYS A 431 24.83 -20.27 21.00
N ALA A 432 24.90 -20.66 19.71
CA ALA A 432 25.98 -21.48 19.20
C ALA A 432 27.23 -20.67 18.76
N GLN A 433 27.18 -19.33 18.83
CA GLN A 433 28.26 -18.42 18.43
C GLN A 433 28.85 -17.60 19.61
N THR A 434 28.45 -17.92 20.83
CA THR A 434 29.06 -17.48 22.10
C THR A 434 29.53 -18.70 22.86
#